data_AF-A0A3S9LHY8-F1
#
_entry.id   AF-A0A3S9LHY8-F1
#
_cell.length_a   1.000
_cell.length_b   1.000
_cell.length_c   1.000
_cell.angle_alpha   90.00
_cell.angle_beta   90.00
_cell.angle_gamma   90.00
#
_symmetry.space_group_name_H-M   'P 1'
#
loop_
_entity.id
_entity.type
_entity.pdbx_description
1 polymer ?
#
loop_
_entity_poly.entity_id
_entity_poly.type
_entity_poly.pdbx_seq_one_letter_code
_entity_poly.pdbx_strand_id
1 'polypeptide(L)' 'MSALGVALPWSLPLTLVIYGVLVAAAVWIYRDASARGNRYALLWALATLVFAIVPVLVYLYRYRDAGPAP' A
#
# COMPACT_ATOMS: atom_id res chain seq x y z
N MET A 1 -10.85 -17.77 1.64
CA MET A 1 -11.98 -16.80 1.66
C MET A 1 -12.54 -16.75 0.24
N SER A 2 -13.85 -16.74 0.03
CA SER A 2 -14.46 -16.75 -1.31
C SER A 2 -15.32 -15.50 -1.49
N ALA A 3 -15.15 -14.77 -2.60
CA ALA A 3 -15.98 -13.64 -2.96
C ALA A 3 -16.57 -13.88 -4.36
N LEU A 4 -17.88 -13.72 -4.50
CA LEU A 4 -18.59 -13.92 -5.78
C LEU A 4 -18.29 -15.28 -6.44
N GLY A 5 -18.06 -16.33 -5.64
CA GLY A 5 -17.73 -17.68 -6.12
C GLY A 5 -16.26 -17.90 -6.51
N VAL A 6 -15.40 -16.88 -6.40
CA VAL A 6 -13.97 -16.98 -6.69
C VAL A 6 -13.19 -17.14 -5.39
N ALA A 7 -12.35 -18.19 -5.31
CA ALA A 7 -11.41 -18.37 -4.23
C ALA A 7 -10.38 -17.23 -4.25
N LEU A 8 -10.41 -16.38 -3.23
CA LEU A 8 -9.46 -15.28 -3.08
C LEU A 8 -8.25 -15.76 -2.26
N PRO A 9 -7.02 -15.35 -2.63
CA PRO A 9 -5.85 -15.56 -1.78
C PRO A 9 -6.11 -15.02 -0.36
N TRP A 10 -5.63 -15.76 0.64
CA TRP A 10 -5.82 -15.38 2.05
C TRP A 10 -5.23 -14.00 2.39
N SER A 11 -4.21 -13.58 1.62
CA SER A 11 -3.50 -12.32 1.77
C SER A 11 -4.26 -11.10 1.20
N LEU A 12 -5.35 -11.29 0.44
CA LEU A 12 -6.06 -10.21 -0.24
C LEU A 12 -6.63 -9.13 0.70
N PRO A 13 -7.35 -9.48 1.79
CA PRO A 13 -7.87 -8.48 2.72
C PRO A 13 -6.74 -7.65 3.35
N LEU A 14 -5.66 -8.32 3.78
CA LEU A 14 -4.49 -7.65 4.35
C LEU A 14 -3.84 -6.71 3.32
N THR A 15 -3.71 -7.18 2.07
CA THR A 15 -3.17 -6.40 0.96
C THR A 15 -3.98 -5.13 0.72
N LEU A 16 -5.32 -5.23 0.71
CA LEU A 16 -6.21 -4.07 0.55
C LEU A 16 -6.07 -3.06 1.68
N VAL A 17 -5.98 -3.52 2.93
CA VAL A 17 -5.78 -2.64 4.09
C VAL A 17 -4.44 -1.91 3.97
N ILE A 18 -3.36 -2.62 3.66
CA ILE A 18 -2.04 -2.00 3.52
C ILE A 18 -2.05 -0.95 2.41
N TYR A 19 -2.63 -1.26 1.25
CA TYR A 19 -2.76 -0.27 0.18
C TYR A 19 -3.58 0.95 0.59
N GLY A 20 -4.71 0.75 1.25
CA GLY A 20 -5.56 1.84 1.72
C GLY A 20 -4.79 2.78 2.66
N VAL A 21 -4.06 2.23 3.63
CA VAL A 21 -3.25 3.01 4.57
C VAL A 21 -2.12 3.76 3.86
N LEU A 22 -1.42 3.11 2.92
CA LEU A 22 -0.30 3.74 2.20
C LEU A 22 -0.77 4.87 1.28
N VAL A 23 -1.90 4.70 0.60
CA VAL A 23 -2.50 5.76 -0.21
C VAL A 23 -2.96 6.91 0.69
N ALA A 24 -3.62 6.62 1.82
CA ALA A 24 -4.04 7.64 2.77
C ALA A 24 -2.84 8.43 3.33
N ALA A 25 -1.74 7.75 3.66
CA ALA A 25 -0.51 8.39 4.11
C ALA A 25 0.12 9.28 3.03
N ALA A 26 0.19 8.83 1.79
CA ALA A 26 0.72 9.63 0.68
C ALA A 26 -0.13 10.88 0.41
N VAL A 27 -1.46 10.75 0.46
CA VAL A 27 -2.39 11.88 0.35
C VAL A 27 -2.19 12.86 1.51
N TRP A 28 -2.04 12.36 2.74
CA TRP A 28 -1.79 13.20 3.90
C TRP A 28 -0.47 13.98 3.76
N ILE A 29 0.63 13.31 3.36
CA ILE A 29 1.94 13.95 3.12
C ILE A 29 1.84 15.02 2.03
N TYR A 30 1.15 14.73 0.92
CA TYR A 30 0.92 15.73 -0.13
C TYR A 30 0.22 16.97 0.43
N ARG A 31 -0.86 16.78 1.21
CA ARG A 31 -1.65 17.87 1.78
C ARG A 31 -0.87 18.68 2.81
N ASP A 32 -0.12 18.02 3.69
CA ASP A 32 0.73 18.68 4.67
C ASP A 32 1.85 19.49 3.99
N ALA A 33 2.57 18.89 3.04
CA ALA A 33 3.63 19.57 2.30
C ALA A 33 3.09 20.75 1.48
N SER A 34 1.92 20.61 0.86
CA SER A 34 1.27 21.68 0.10
C SER A 34 0.84 22.83 1.00
N ALA A 35 0.26 22.53 2.18
CA ALA A 35 -0.14 23.54 3.16
C ALA A 35 1.05 24.34 3.70
N ARG A 36 2.26 23.77 3.66
CA ARG A 36 3.52 24.41 4.04
C ARG A 36 4.23 25.15 2.88
N GLY A 37 3.64 25.18 1.68
CA GLY A 37 4.22 25.84 0.50
C GLY A 37 5.40 25.10 -0.11
N ASN A 38 5.54 23.79 0.14
CA ASN A 38 6.64 23.00 -0.39
C ASN A 38 6.45 22.74 -1.90
N ARG A 39 7.33 23.29 -2.73
CA ARG A 39 7.35 23.08 -4.20
C ARG A 39 7.43 21.62 -4.63
N TYR A 40 7.89 20.73 -3.75
CA TYR A 40 8.09 19.31 -4.01
C TYR A 40 7.04 18.42 -3.35
N ALA A 41 5.88 18.96 -2.93
CA ALA A 41 4.82 18.19 -2.27
C ALA A 41 4.41 16.91 -3.04
N LEU A 42 4.33 16.98 -4.37
CA LEU A 42 4.03 15.82 -5.21
C LEU A 42 5.15 14.78 -5.17
N LEU A 43 6.42 15.21 -5.22
CA LEU A 43 7.56 14.30 -5.11
C LEU A 43 7.59 13.60 -3.75
N TRP A 44 7.21 14.28 -2.67
CA TRP A 44 7.10 13.66 -1.34
C TRP A 44 6.04 12.56 -1.29
N ALA A 45 4.87 12.79 -1.88
CA ALA A 45 3.84 11.77 -1.97
C ALA A 45 4.28 10.59 -2.86
N LEU A 46 4.90 10.86 -4.01
CA LEU A 46 5.42 9.81 -4.89
C LEU A 46 6.54 9.02 -4.22
N ALA A 47 7.47 9.68 -3.53
CA ALA A 47 8.52 9.02 -2.77
C ALA A 47 7.91 8.12 -1.67
N THR A 48 6.90 8.60 -0.96
CA THR A 48 6.17 7.79 0.03
C THR A 48 5.60 6.54 -0.60
N LEU A 49 4.90 6.66 -1.74
CA LEU A 49 4.35 5.51 -2.44
C LEU A 49 5.48 4.56 -2.89
N VAL A 50 6.53 5.05 -3.53
CA VAL A 50 7.62 4.19 -4.04
C VAL A 50 8.31 3.46 -2.90
N PHE A 51 8.76 4.17 -1.87
CA PHE A 51 9.55 3.57 -0.80
C PHE A 51 8.72 2.74 0.18
N ALA A 52 7.42 3.01 0.34
CA ALA A 52 6.57 2.23 1.23
C ALA A 52 5.80 1.09 0.52
N ILE A 53 5.34 1.30 -0.72
CA ILE A 53 4.55 0.31 -1.46
C ILE A 53 5.43 -0.72 -2.15
N VAL A 54 6.53 -0.32 -2.81
CA VAL A 54 7.33 -1.26 -3.63
C VAL A 54 7.87 -2.45 -2.82
N PRO A 55 8.48 -2.27 -1.63
CA PRO A 55 8.99 -3.41 -0.85
C PRO A 55 7.87 -4.35 -0.40
N VAL A 56 6.73 -3.79 0.01
CA VAL A 56 5.54 -4.55 0.40
C VAL A 56 5.01 -5.35 -0.78
N LEU A 57 4.98 -4.76 -1.98
CA LEU A 57 4.54 -5.47 -3.18
C LEU A 57 5.45 -6.64 -3.53
N VAL A 58 6.77 -6.43 -3.45
CA VAL A 58 7.74 -7.48 -3.68
C VAL A 58 7.52 -8.62 -2.69
N TYR A 59 7.34 -8.31 -1.41
CA TYR A 59 7.07 -9.30 -0.37
C TYR A 59 5.76 -10.06 -0.62
N LEU A 60 4.64 -9.34 -0.80
CA LEU A 60 3.33 -9.96 -1.01
C LEU A 60 3.29 -10.77 -2.31
N TYR A 61 3.91 -10.31 -3.39
CA TYR A 61 4.00 -11.06 -4.64
C TYR A 61 4.82 -12.34 -4.47
N ARG A 62 5.93 -12.28 -3.72
CA ARG A 62 6.79 -13.44 -3.43
C ARG A 62 6.06 -14.49 -2.59
N TYR A 63 5.27 -14.07 -1.61
CA TYR A 63 4.67 -14.94 -0.60
C TYR A 63 3.14 -15.04 -0.67
N ARG A 64 2.50 -14.62 -1.77
CA ARG A 64 1.04 -14.58 -1.91
C ARG A 64 0.33 -15.89 -1.59
N ASP A 65 0.97 -17.01 -1.93
CA ASP A 65 0.42 -18.36 -1.79
C ASP A 65 0.88 -19.05 -0.49
N ALA A 66 1.91 -18.51 0.17
CA ALA A 66 2.38 -19.02 1.45
C ALA A 66 1.49 -18.47 2.56
N GLY A 67 0.74 -19.35 3.22
CA GLY A 67 -0.01 -19.00 4.44
C GLY A 67 0.92 -18.68 5.60
N PRO A 68 0.40 -18.11 6.71
CA PRO A 68 1.15 -18.02 7.96
C PRO A 68 1.70 -19.39 8.34
N ALA A 69 2.95 -19.45 8.79
CA ALA A 69 3.51 -20.68 9.35
C ALA A 69 2.64 -21.13 10.54
N PRO A 70 2.41 -22.44 10.70
CA PRO A 70 1.64 -22.99 11.81
C PRO A 70 2.27 -22.71 13.18
#